data_AF-A0A6I2NP53-F1
#
_entry.id   AF-A0A6I2NP53-F1
#
_cell.length_a   1.000
_cell.length_b   1.000
_cell.length_c   1.000
_cell.angle_alpha   90.00
_cell.angle_beta   90.00
_cell.angle_gamma   90.00
#
_symmetry.space_group_name_H-M   'P 1'
#
loop_
_entity.id
_entity.type
_entity.pdbx_description
1 polymer ?
#
loop_
_entity_poly.entity_id
_entity_poly.type
_entity_poly.pdbx_seq_one_letter_code
_entity_poly.pdbx_strand_id
1 'polypeptide(L)'
;MNVEQLTASIAQRDPLLANAVSQMVGYIQDKWAAPYPTKKQTETVNAYLHSVHADGDGTMNETNIAHRKIASQEITINAIRVLDHEQLDHLQDVLNHIAEDREFYMPEREYGLGR
;
A
#
# COMPACT_ATOMS: atom_id res chain seq x y z
N MET A 1 -2.85 -4.27 20.65
CA MET A 1 -3.41 -5.05 19.52
C MET A 1 -2.26 -5.35 18.58
N ASN A 2 -2.17 -6.56 18.04
CA ASN A 2 -1.15 -6.90 17.03
C ASN A 2 -1.74 -6.85 15.61
N VAL A 3 -0.87 -6.94 14.61
CA VAL A 3 -1.26 -6.86 13.19
C VAL A 3 -2.21 -7.99 12.81
N GLU A 4 -1.99 -9.21 13.29
CA GLU A 4 -2.83 -10.38 12.99
C GLU A 4 -4.27 -10.22 13.50
N GLN A 5 -4.45 -9.72 14.73
CA GLN A 5 -5.77 -9.45 15.31
C GLN A 5 -6.49 -8.33 14.55
N LEU A 6 -5.75 -7.29 14.15
CA LEU A 6 -6.28 -6.20 13.36
C LEU A 6 -6.77 -6.69 11.99
N THR A 7 -5.92 -7.40 11.25
CA THR A 7 -6.21 -7.86 9.90
C THR A 7 -7.33 -8.91 9.88
N ALA A 8 -7.37 -9.81 10.87
CA ALA A 8 -8.48 -10.76 11.03
C ALA A 8 -9.82 -10.04 11.26
N SER A 9 -9.83 -8.90 11.96
CA SER A 9 -11.05 -8.12 12.18
C SER A 9 -11.50 -7.38 10.92
N ILE A 10 -10.55 -6.82 10.15
CA ILE A 10 -10.83 -6.14 8.88
C ILE A 10 -11.33 -7.14 7.84
N ALA A 11 -10.71 -8.32 7.76
CA ALA A 11 -10.99 -9.34 6.75
C ALA A 11 -12.44 -9.87 6.79
N GLN A 12 -13.13 -9.74 7.94
CA GLN A 12 -14.55 -10.09 8.05
C GLN A 12 -15.45 -9.20 7.20
N ARG A 13 -15.00 -7.99 6.85
CA ARG A 13 -15.76 -7.01 6.06
C ARG A 13 -15.12 -6.76 4.70
N ASP A 14 -13.81 -6.61 4.69
CA ASP A 14 -13.04 -6.31 3.49
C ASP A 14 -11.70 -7.06 3.50
N PRO A 15 -11.63 -8.22 2.83
CA PRO A 15 -10.40 -9.02 2.78
C PRO A 15 -9.29 -8.36 1.96
N LEU A 16 -9.62 -7.48 0.99
CA LEU A 16 -8.62 -6.78 0.18
C LEU A 16 -7.97 -5.67 1.00
N LEU A 17 -8.76 -4.89 1.74
CA LEU A 17 -8.26 -3.91 2.69
C LEU A 17 -7.40 -4.58 3.77
N ALA A 18 -7.86 -5.71 4.32
CA ALA A 18 -7.10 -6.45 5.33
C ALA A 18 -5.73 -6.89 4.80
N ASN A 19 -5.67 -7.39 3.56
CA ASN A 19 -4.42 -7.79 2.93
C ASN A 19 -3.50 -6.57 2.70
N ALA A 20 -4.04 -5.46 2.18
CA ALA A 20 -3.27 -4.22 1.98
C ALA A 20 -2.71 -3.68 3.31
N VAL A 21 -3.52 -3.62 4.37
CA VAL A 21 -3.07 -3.21 5.71
C VAL A 21 -1.99 -4.14 6.23
N SER A 22 -2.16 -5.47 6.11
CA SER A 22 -1.16 -6.45 6.55
C SER A 22 0.19 -6.26 5.86
N GLN A 23 0.17 -6.18 4.51
CA GLN A 23 1.37 -6.03 3.69
C GLN A 23 2.11 -4.73 4.00
N MET A 24 1.38 -3.62 4.10
CA MET A 24 1.98 -2.31 4.31
C MET A 24 2.47 -2.11 5.76
N VAL A 25 1.73 -2.59 6.76
CA VAL A 25 2.22 -2.57 8.14
C VAL A 25 3.48 -3.43 8.28
N GLY A 26 3.49 -4.63 7.68
CA GLY A 26 4.67 -5.49 7.67
C GLY A 26 5.88 -4.85 7.01
N TYR A 27 5.67 -4.15 5.88
CA TYR A 27 6.70 -3.37 5.20
C TYR A 27 7.28 -2.28 6.10
N ILE A 28 6.43 -1.47 6.72
CA ILE A 28 6.85 -0.30 7.51
C ILE A 28 7.52 -0.70 8.84
N GLN A 29 7.09 -1.81 9.44
CA GLN A 29 7.70 -2.32 10.67
C GLN A 29 9.04 -3.02 10.44
N ASP A 30 9.36 -3.41 9.20
CA ASP A 30 10.67 -3.98 8.89
C ASP A 30 11.75 -2.90 8.98
N LYS A 31 12.59 -2.99 10.01
CA LYS A 31 13.68 -2.05 10.28
C LYS A 31 14.75 -2.01 9.18
N TRP A 32 14.74 -3.00 8.28
CA TRP A 32 15.63 -3.08 7.12
C TRP A 32 14.90 -2.92 5.79
N ALA A 33 13.67 -2.36 5.83
CA ALA A 33 12.88 -2.11 4.64
C ALA A 33 13.69 -1.32 3.61
N ALA A 34 13.66 -1.81 2.37
CA ALA A 34 14.16 -1.08 1.23
C ALA A 34 13.38 0.25 1.09
N PRO A 35 13.98 1.29 0.47
CA PRO A 35 13.28 2.56 0.23
C PRO A 35 12.03 2.44 -0.66
N TYR A 36 11.80 1.27 -1.26
CA TYR A 36 10.61 0.96 -2.04
C TYR A 36 9.94 -0.32 -1.49
N PRO A 37 8.61 -0.40 -1.54
CA PRO A 37 7.91 -1.65 -1.33
C PRO A 37 8.26 -2.68 -2.43
N THR A 38 7.99 -3.94 -2.13
CA THR A 38 8.06 -5.02 -3.12
C THR A 38 6.89 -4.93 -4.11
N LYS A 39 7.07 -5.51 -5.30
CA LYS A 39 6.01 -5.61 -6.31
C LYS A 39 4.69 -6.16 -5.74
N LYS A 40 4.77 -7.22 -4.95
CA LYS A 40 3.61 -7.84 -4.29
C LYS A 40 2.89 -6.88 -3.34
N GLN A 41 3.63 -6.09 -2.56
CA GLN A 41 3.04 -5.11 -1.65
C GLN A 41 2.31 -4.02 -2.43
N THR A 42 2.95 -3.47 -3.47
CA THR A 42 2.35 -2.47 -4.36
C THR A 42 1.11 -3.00 -5.09
N GLU A 43 1.18 -4.20 -5.66
CA GLU A 43 0.04 -4.84 -6.33
C GLU A 43 -1.13 -5.11 -5.37
N THR A 44 -0.83 -5.44 -4.11
CA THR A 44 -1.88 -5.64 -3.10
C THR A 44 -2.60 -4.32 -2.79
N VAL A 45 -1.88 -3.21 -2.67
CA VAL A 45 -2.48 -1.88 -2.51
C VAL A 45 -3.32 -1.53 -3.74
N ASN A 46 -2.77 -1.72 -4.94
CA ASN A 46 -3.49 -1.47 -6.20
C ASN A 46 -4.78 -2.28 -6.31
N ALA A 47 -4.77 -3.56 -5.92
CA ALA A 47 -5.95 -4.40 -5.94
C ALA A 47 -7.06 -3.87 -5.02
N TYR A 48 -6.69 -3.37 -3.83
CA TYR A 48 -7.63 -2.70 -2.95
C TYR A 48 -8.18 -1.41 -3.55
N LEU A 49 -7.31 -0.50 -4.01
CA LEU A 49 -7.72 0.77 -4.62
C LEU A 49 -8.66 0.57 -5.83
N HIS A 50 -8.39 -0.44 -6.65
CA HIS A 50 -9.23 -0.80 -7.78
C HIS A 50 -10.61 -1.29 -7.33
N SER A 51 -10.67 -2.13 -6.29
CA SER A 51 -11.93 -2.70 -5.78
C SER A 51 -12.91 -1.65 -5.24
N VAL A 52 -12.39 -0.54 -4.73
CA VAL A 52 -13.19 0.61 -4.27
C VAL A 52 -13.41 1.66 -5.36
N HIS A 53 -13.13 1.31 -6.62
CA HIS A 53 -13.31 2.16 -7.80
C HIS A 53 -12.51 3.48 -7.76
N ALA A 54 -11.39 3.51 -7.03
CA ALA A 54 -10.56 4.71 -6.96
C ALA A 54 -9.90 5.07 -8.30
N ASP A 55 -9.75 4.07 -9.19
CA ASP A 55 -9.12 4.22 -10.50
C ASP A 55 -10.05 4.75 -11.60
N GLY A 56 -11.36 4.85 -11.35
CA GLY A 56 -12.34 5.30 -12.35
C GLY A 56 -12.27 4.49 -13.65
N ASP A 57 -11.91 5.16 -14.75
CA ASP A 57 -11.72 4.57 -16.08
C ASP A 57 -10.35 3.88 -16.27
N GLY A 58 -9.52 3.85 -15.23
CA GLY A 58 -8.19 3.25 -15.24
C GLY A 58 -7.08 4.21 -15.70
N THR A 59 -7.40 5.42 -16.16
CA THR A 59 -6.39 6.42 -16.54
C THR A 59 -5.74 7.05 -15.31
N MET A 60 -4.45 7.39 -15.38
CA MET A 60 -3.75 8.06 -14.26
C MET A 60 -3.78 9.57 -14.41
N ASN A 61 -4.98 10.14 -14.39
CA ASN A 61 -5.20 11.59 -14.40
C ASN A 61 -5.28 12.14 -12.96
N GLU A 62 -5.20 13.46 -12.80
CA GLU A 62 -5.21 14.12 -11.48
C GLU A 62 -6.42 13.75 -10.62
N THR A 63 -7.59 13.55 -11.24
CA THR A 63 -8.83 13.19 -10.52
C THR A 63 -8.73 11.77 -9.97
N ASN A 64 -8.29 10.81 -10.78
CA ASN A 64 -8.12 9.42 -10.35
C ASN A 64 -6.97 9.29 -9.34
N ILE A 65 -5.88 10.04 -9.50
CA ILE A 65 -4.81 10.10 -8.49
C ILE A 65 -5.36 10.61 -7.15
N ALA A 66 -6.16 11.68 -7.16
CA ALA A 66 -6.78 12.20 -5.94
C ALA A 66 -7.71 11.17 -5.28
N HIS A 67 -8.54 10.47 -6.06
CA HIS A 67 -9.37 9.38 -5.55
C HIS A 67 -8.54 8.24 -4.96
N ARG A 68 -7.44 7.84 -5.61
CA ARG A 68 -6.52 6.83 -5.09
C ARG A 68 -5.86 7.27 -3.78
N LYS A 69 -5.42 8.52 -3.67
CA LYS A 69 -4.87 9.10 -2.42
C LYS A 69 -5.90 9.11 -1.30
N ILE A 70 -7.17 9.41 -1.59
CA ILE A 70 -8.25 9.37 -0.60
C ILE A 70 -8.51 7.91 -0.17
N ALA A 71 -8.63 6.98 -1.12
CA ALA A 71 -8.88 5.58 -0.82
C ALA A 71 -7.72 4.94 -0.03
N SER A 72 -6.47 5.32 -0.29
CA SER A 72 -5.32 4.80 0.46
C SER A 72 -5.29 5.26 1.92
N GLN A 73 -5.98 6.36 2.28
CA GLN A 73 -6.10 6.79 3.67
C GLN A 73 -6.81 5.75 4.55
N GLU A 74 -7.71 4.93 4.00
CA GLU A 74 -8.33 3.84 4.76
C GLU A 74 -7.30 2.83 5.26
N ILE A 75 -6.22 2.60 4.49
CA ILE A 75 -5.09 1.76 4.93
C ILE A 75 -4.38 2.44 6.10
N THR A 76 -4.06 3.73 5.98
CA THR A 76 -3.42 4.51 7.06
C THR A 76 -4.26 4.53 8.34
N ILE A 77 -5.57 4.78 8.23
CA ILE A 77 -6.51 4.84 9.37
C ILE A 77 -6.52 3.53 10.14
N ASN A 78 -6.57 2.38 9.44
CA ASN A 78 -6.52 1.08 10.08
C ASN A 78 -5.15 0.83 10.74
N ALA A 79 -4.06 1.28 10.11
CA ALA A 79 -2.69 1.12 10.61
C ALA A 79 -2.38 1.95 11.87
N ILE A 80 -3.12 3.02 12.18
CA ILE A 80 -2.96 3.83 13.42
C ILE A 80 -2.94 2.96 14.68
N ARG A 81 -3.65 1.84 14.66
CA ARG A 81 -3.78 0.94 15.81
C ARG A 81 -2.51 0.17 16.16
N VAL A 82 -1.54 0.12 15.25
CA VAL A 82 -0.34 -0.75 15.33
C VAL A 82 0.97 -0.07 14.92
N LEU A 83 0.92 1.14 14.35
CA LEU A 83 2.08 1.93 13.96
C LEU A 83 2.23 3.18 14.85
N ASP A 84 3.48 3.60 15.09
CA ASP A 84 3.78 4.90 15.72
C ASP A 84 3.73 6.07 14.72
N HIS A 85 3.96 7.29 15.20
CA HIS A 85 3.82 8.50 14.40
C HIS A 85 4.79 8.57 13.21
N GLU A 86 6.05 8.20 13.40
CA GLU A 86 7.07 8.23 12.33
C GLU A 86 6.76 7.15 11.29
N GLN A 87 6.30 5.98 11.75
CA GLN A 87 5.85 4.90 10.88
C GLN A 87 4.61 5.28 10.06
N LEU A 88 3.67 6.02 10.64
CA LEU A 88 2.48 6.49 9.93
C LEU A 88 2.81 7.55 8.87
N ASP A 89 3.76 8.43 9.14
CA ASP A 89 4.26 9.42 8.17
C ASP A 89 4.89 8.72 6.96
N HIS A 90 5.78 7.75 7.22
CA HIS A 90 6.40 6.94 6.18
C HIS A 90 5.37 6.10 5.39
N LEU A 91 4.38 5.51 6.08
CA LEU A 91 3.29 4.79 5.42
C LEU A 91 2.52 5.69 4.46
N GLN A 92 2.19 6.92 4.89
CA GLN A 92 1.44 7.86 4.08
C GLN A 92 2.22 8.29 2.83
N ASP A 93 3.52 8.55 2.96
CA ASP A 93 4.40 8.87 1.84
C ASP A 93 4.42 7.75 0.77
N VAL A 94 4.63 6.51 1.21
CA VAL A 94 4.65 5.35 0.31
C VAL A 94 3.30 5.13 -0.37
N LEU A 95 2.19 5.28 0.36
CA LEU A 95 0.85 5.15 -0.21
C LEU A 95 0.52 6.27 -1.21
N ASN A 96 1.03 7.49 -0.99
CA ASN A 96 0.91 8.58 -1.95
C ASN A 96 1.65 8.26 -3.24
N HIS A 97 2.87 7.74 -3.14
CA HIS A 97 3.64 7.30 -4.29
C HIS A 97 2.95 6.16 -5.07
N ILE A 98 2.38 5.15 -4.39
CA ILE A 98 1.60 4.10 -5.05
C ILE A 98 0.33 4.66 -5.71
N ALA A 99 -0.31 5.65 -5.09
CA ALA A 99 -1.48 6.30 -5.66
C ALA A 99 -1.13 7.06 -6.96
N GLU A 100 0.07 7.63 -7.06
CA GLU A 100 0.56 8.36 -8.23
C GLU A 100 1.15 7.44 -9.31
N ASP A 101 1.76 6.33 -8.90
CA ASP A 101 2.42 5.36 -9.76
C ASP A 101 2.07 3.92 -9.34
N ARG A 102 1.31 3.22 -10.19
CA ARG A 102 0.93 1.81 -9.95
C ARG A 102 2.13 0.88 -9.93
N GLU A 103 3.25 1.29 -10.51
CA GLU A 103 4.49 0.53 -10.58
C GLU A 103 5.54 1.05 -9.58
N PHE A 104 5.11 1.78 -8.54
CA PHE A 104 5.97 2.18 -7.43
C PHE A 104 6.41 0.97 -6.58
N TYR A 105 7.40 0.24 -7.09
CA TYR A 105 8.09 -0.85 -6.42
C TYR A 105 9.54 -0.92 -6.91
N MET A 106 10.42 -1.57 -6.15
CA MET A 106 11.80 -1.75 -6.58
C MET A 106 11.84 -2.48 -7.95
N PRO A 107 12.42 -1.88 -9.02
CA PRO A 107 12.51 -2.56 -10.30
C PRO A 107 13.26 -3.86 -10.10
N GLU A 108 12.69 -4.96 -10.62
CA GLU A 108 13.41 -6.24 -10.66
C GLU A 108 14.73 -5.93 -11.33
N ARG A 109 15.85 -6.13 -10.63
CA ARG A 109 17.17 -5.91 -11.21
C ARG A 109 17.23 -6.80 -12.44
N GLU A 110 17.04 -6.22 -13.61
CA GLU A 110 17.49 -6.81 -14.85
C GLU A 110 19.01 -6.87 -14.71
N TYR A 111 19.49 -7.96 -14.10
CA TYR A 111 20.84 -8.44 -14.29
C TYR A 111 20.91 -8.83 -15.76
N GLY A 112 21.02 -7.82 -16.62
CA GLY A 112 21.49 -7.98 -17.97
C GLY A 112 22.82 -8.68 -17.85
N LEU A 113 22.83 -9.95 -18.21
CA LEU A 113 24.03 -10.72 -18.47
C LEU A 113 24.89 -9.87 -19.40
N GLY A 114 25.91 -9.23 -18.82
CA GLY A 114 26.96 -8.58 -19.57
C GLY A 114 27.57 -9.63 -20.50
N ARG A 115 27.37 -9.43 -21.80
CA ARG A 115 28.12 -10.14 -22.83
C ARG A 115 29.59 -9.77 -22.75
#